data_AF-A0AAX4P2C3-F1
#
_entry.id   AF-A0AAX4P2C3-F1
#
_cell.length_a   1.000
_cell.length_b   1.000
_cell.length_c   1.000
_cell.angle_alpha   90.00
_cell.angle_beta   90.00
_cell.angle_gamma   90.00
#
_symmetry.space_group_name_H-M   'P 1'
#
loop_
_entity.id
_entity.type
_entity.pdbx_description
1 polymer ?
#
loop_
_entity_poly.entity_id
_entity_poly.type
_entity_poly.pdbx_seq_one_letter_code
_entity_poly.pdbx_strand_id
1 'polypeptide(L)'
;MGGEVFPKDVWTPSGGWYADPRGWRKNTAFAFGAVALVCIPLWMKSVSMEKRHRQPTHWIPSMLWTPKENLDSTYGVEENLKGK
;
A
#
# COMPACT_ATOMS: atom_id res chain seq x y z
N MET A 1 -34.89 -3.01 31.45
CA MET A 1 -33.60 -2.81 30.76
C MET A 1 -33.56 -3.79 29.60
N GLY A 2 -33.69 -3.30 28.37
CA GLY A 2 -33.87 -4.11 27.16
C GLY A 2 -32.60 -4.86 26.79
N GLY A 3 -32.61 -6.18 26.97
CA GLY A 3 -31.57 -7.06 26.46
C GLY A 3 -31.87 -7.34 25.00
N GLU A 4 -30.93 -7.02 24.12
CA GLU A 4 -31.12 -7.19 22.69
C GLU A 4 -31.20 -8.69 22.32
N VAL A 5 -32.24 -9.06 21.56
CA VAL A 5 -32.57 -10.45 21.20
C VAL A 5 -31.88 -10.80 19.89
N PHE A 6 -30.65 -11.29 19.95
CA PHE A 6 -30.00 -11.89 18.79
C PHE A 6 -29.39 -13.26 19.13
N PRO A 7 -29.42 -14.20 18.17
CA PRO A 7 -28.90 -15.55 18.39
C PRO A 7 -27.37 -15.52 18.49
N LYS A 8 -26.84 -15.98 19.63
CA LYS A 8 -25.38 -15.99 19.92
C LYS A 8 -24.64 -17.14 19.24
N ASP A 9 -25.37 -18.18 18.85
CA ASP A 9 -24.81 -19.40 18.25
C ASP A 9 -24.62 -19.27 16.74
N VAL A 10 -25.09 -18.18 16.13
CA VAL A 10 -24.94 -17.93 14.70
C VAL A 10 -23.57 -17.31 14.45
N TRP A 11 -22.74 -18.02 13.71
CA TRP A 11 -21.44 -17.53 13.27
C TRP A 11 -21.48 -17.09 11.80
N THR A 12 -20.83 -15.97 11.50
CA THR A 12 -20.67 -15.43 10.15
C THR A 12 -19.23 -14.95 9.94
N PRO A 13 -18.70 -15.03 8.71
CA PRO A 13 -17.31 -14.66 8.43
C PRO A 13 -17.02 -13.16 8.64
N SER A 14 -18.02 -12.29 8.47
CA SER A 14 -17.91 -10.84 8.69
C SER A 14 -18.13 -10.41 10.14
N GLY A 15 -18.45 -11.34 11.04
CA GLY A 15 -18.93 -11.04 12.39
C GLY A 15 -20.46 -10.94 12.49
N GLY A 16 -20.97 -11.12 13.71
CA GLY A 16 -22.39 -11.06 14.04
C GLY A 16 -22.86 -9.66 14.46
N TRP A 17 -23.99 -9.59 15.15
CA TRP A 17 -24.53 -8.33 15.68
C TRP A 17 -23.57 -7.71 16.69
N TYR A 18 -23.22 -6.43 16.47
CA TYR A 18 -22.35 -5.62 17.33
C TYR A 18 -21.05 -6.31 17.75
N ALA A 19 -20.33 -6.85 16.76
CA ALA A 19 -19.08 -7.55 17.01
C ALA A 19 -17.99 -6.62 17.60
N ASP A 20 -17.78 -6.69 18.92
CA ASP A 20 -16.65 -6.07 19.63
C ASP A 20 -15.83 -7.14 20.36
N PRO A 21 -15.02 -7.92 19.63
CA PRO A 21 -14.17 -8.93 20.26
C PRO A 21 -13.08 -8.25 21.07
N ARG A 22 -12.86 -8.71 22.31
CA ARG A 22 -11.84 -8.17 23.25
C ARG A 22 -10.43 -8.05 22.64
N GLY A 23 -10.10 -8.86 21.63
CA GLY A 23 -8.81 -8.90 20.94
C GLY A 23 -8.70 -8.10 19.64
N TRP A 24 -9.70 -7.27 19.29
CA TRP A 24 -9.78 -6.63 17.96
C TRP A 24 -8.48 -5.92 17.54
N ARG A 25 -7.83 -5.18 18.44
CA ARG A 25 -6.58 -4.43 18.15
C ARG A 25 -5.44 -5.35 17.70
N LYS A 26 -5.25 -6.48 18.38
CA LYS A 26 -4.19 -7.44 18.05
C LYS A 26 -4.48 -8.09 16.70
N ASN A 27 -5.72 -8.51 16.48
CA ASN A 27 -6.14 -9.15 15.23
C ASN A 27 -5.99 -8.19 14.04
N THR A 28 -6.37 -6.92 14.20
CA THR A 28 -6.16 -5.89 13.18
C THR A 28 -4.69 -5.66 12.90
N ALA A 29 -3.84 -5.59 13.94
CA ALA A 29 -2.39 -5.44 13.76
C ALA A 29 -1.78 -6.61 12.96
N PHE A 30 -2.20 -7.85 13.25
CA PHE A 30 -1.77 -9.01 12.47
C PHE A 30 -2.26 -8.96 11.02
N ALA A 31 -3.51 -8.56 10.79
CA ALA A 31 -4.06 -8.42 9.44
C ALA A 31 -3.28 -7.37 8.62
N PHE A 32 -3.03 -6.19 9.19
CA PHE A 32 -2.20 -5.17 8.54
C PHE A 32 -0.76 -5.64 8.32
N GLY A 33 -0.18 -6.38 9.27
CA GLY A 33 1.14 -6.99 9.11
C GLY A 33 1.18 -7.96 7.93
N ALA A 34 0.19 -8.85 7.79
CA ALA A 34 0.09 -9.78 6.68
C ALA A 34 -0.06 -9.06 5.33
N VAL A 35 -0.91 -8.03 5.27
CA VAL A 35 -1.07 -7.21 4.05
C VAL A 35 0.24 -6.52 3.69
N ALA A 36 0.91 -5.88 4.65
CA ALA A 36 2.18 -5.19 4.42
C ALA A 36 3.27 -6.15 3.93
N LEU A 37 3.34 -7.37 4.50
CA LEU A 37 4.30 -8.41 4.08
C LEU A 37 4.15 -8.80 2.61
N VAL A 38 2.95 -8.75 2.05
CA VAL A 38 2.70 -9.04 0.63
C VAL A 38 2.86 -7.79 -0.24
N CYS A 39 2.29 -6.66 0.20
CA CYS A 39 2.27 -5.43 -0.59
C CYS A 39 3.65 -4.80 -0.76
N ILE A 40 4.51 -4.82 0.26
CA ILE A 40 5.86 -4.21 0.20
C ILE A 40 6.73 -4.87 -0.90
N PRO A 41 6.96 -6.20 -0.91
CA PRO A 41 7.78 -6.81 -1.96
C PRO A 41 7.15 -6.68 -3.35
N LEU A 42 5.82 -6.75 -3.43
CA LEU A 42 5.11 -6.53 -4.70
C LEU A 42 5.33 -5.12 -5.22
N TRP A 43 5.28 -4.12 -4.34
CA TRP A 43 5.56 -2.72 -4.67
C TRP A 43 7.01 -2.52 -5.09
N MET A 44 7.98 -3.06 -4.36
CA MET A 44 9.41 -3.01 -4.74
C MET A 44 9.63 -3.63 -6.12
N LYS A 45 9.00 -4.78 -6.40
CA LYS A 45 9.08 -5.42 -7.71
C LYS A 45 8.42 -4.57 -8.79
N SER A 46 7.26 -3.99 -8.52
CA SER A 46 6.56 -3.07 -9.44
C SER A 46 7.45 -1.89 -9.80
N VAL A 47 8.11 -1.27 -8.81
CA VAL A 47 9.05 -0.16 -9.04
C VAL A 47 10.20 -0.61 -9.93
N SER A 48 10.80 -1.78 -9.69
CA SER A 48 11.92 -2.26 -10.54
C SER A 48 11.54 -2.52 -12.02
N MET A 49 10.24 -2.68 -12.31
CA MET A 49 9.73 -2.92 -13.67
C MET A 49 9.20 -1.65 -14.33
N GLU A 50 9.05 -0.56 -13.58
CA GLU A 50 8.55 0.71 -14.10
C GLU A 50 9.59 1.32 -15.06
N LYS A 51 9.15 1.71 -16.27
CA LYS A 51 9.96 2.44 -17.24
C LYS A 51 9.37 3.83 -17.45
N ARG A 52 10.20 4.88 -17.37
CA ARG A 52 9.78 6.27 -17.62
C ARG A 52 10.54 6.84 -18.80
N HIS A 53 9.83 7.38 -19.78
CA HIS A 53 10.46 8.05 -20.93
C HIS A 53 10.91 9.49 -20.62
N ARG A 54 10.34 10.13 -19.59
CA ARG A 54 10.63 11.53 -19.25
C ARG A 54 10.54 11.75 -17.74
N GLN A 55 11.38 12.63 -17.20
CA GLN A 55 11.23 13.09 -15.82
C GLN A 55 10.00 13.98 -15.66
N PRO A 56 9.32 13.92 -14.50
CA PRO A 56 8.27 14.88 -14.17
C PRO A 56 8.79 16.32 -14.26
N THR A 57 7.97 17.22 -14.81
CA THR A 57 8.31 18.66 -14.90
C THR A 57 8.11 19.41 -13.58
N HIS A 58 7.34 18.82 -12.66
CA HIS A 58 7.03 19.34 -11.34
C HIS A 58 7.12 18.19 -10.33
N TRP A 59 7.18 18.54 -9.04
CA TRP A 59 7.22 17.54 -7.99
C TRP A 59 5.92 16.71 -7.95
N ILE A 60 6.05 15.39 -7.96
CA ILE A 60 4.94 14.45 -7.77
C ILE A 60 5.32 13.42 -6.70
N PRO A 61 4.35 12.87 -5.94
CA PRO A 61 4.64 11.95 -4.84
C PRO A 61 5.44 10.71 -5.25
N SER A 62 5.22 10.19 -6.47
CA SER A 62 5.93 9.01 -6.97
C SER A 62 7.42 9.21 -7.22
N MET A 63 7.92 10.44 -7.14
CA MET A 63 9.36 10.71 -7.13
C MET A 63 10.05 10.24 -5.85
N LEU A 64 9.31 10.01 -4.76
CA LEU A 64 9.89 9.57 -3.48
C LEU A 64 10.35 8.11 -3.50
N TRP A 65 9.76 7.28 -4.36
CA TRP A 65 10.00 5.83 -4.36
C TRP A 65 10.39 5.26 -5.72
N THR A 66 10.38 6.05 -6.78
CA THR A 66 10.88 5.58 -8.07
C THR A 66 12.31 6.08 -8.28
N PRO A 67 13.29 5.17 -8.48
CA PRO A 67 14.67 5.56 -8.70
C PRO A 67 14.82 6.29 -10.04
N LYS A 68 15.84 7.16 -10.12
CA LYS A 68 16.19 7.86 -11.37
C LYS A 68 16.64 6.90 -12.46
N GLU A 69 17.13 5.72 -12.10
CA GLU A 69 17.56 4.64 -13.00
C GLU A 69 16.43 4.13 -13.90
N ASN A 70 15.18 4.22 -13.44
CA ASN A 70 14.00 3.81 -14.24
C ASN A 70 13.68 4.78 -15.38
N LEU A 71 14.41 5.89 -15.45
CA LEU A 71 14.31 6.84 -16.52
C LEU A 71 15.15 6.38 -17.70
N ASP A 72 14.52 6.35 -18.86
CA ASP A 72 15.17 5.99 -20.11
C ASP A 72 16.28 6.99 -20.46
N SER A 73 17.52 6.50 -20.57
CA SER A 73 18.69 7.32 -20.88
C SER A 73 18.71 7.78 -22.35
N THR A 74 17.89 7.16 -23.21
CA THR A 74 17.75 7.48 -24.63
C THR A 74 17.27 8.92 -24.89
N TYR A 75 16.63 9.58 -23.91
CA TYR A 75 16.06 10.93 -24.07
C TYR A 75 16.96 12.10 -23.57
N GLY A 76 18.29 11.93 -23.50
CA GLY A 76 19.21 13.06 -23.31
C GLY A 76 19.14 13.77 -21.94
N VAL A 77 18.69 13.06 -20.89
CA VAL A 77 18.44 13.67 -19.57
C VAL A 77 19.72 14.04 -18.83
N GLU A 78 20.83 13.37 -19.11
CA GLU A 78 22.18 13.68 -18.62
C GLU A 78 22.55 15.16 -18.84
N GLU A 79 22.11 15.74 -19.96
CA GLU A 79 22.40 17.13 -20.34
C GLU A 79 21.63 18.14 -19.47
N ASN A 80 20.40 17.79 -19.08
CA ASN A 80 19.57 18.63 -18.20
C ASN A 80 19.97 18.53 -16.72
N LEU A 81 20.68 17.47 -16.32
CA LEU A 81 21.16 17.27 -14.95
C LEU A 81 22.54 17.91 -14.69
N LYS A 82 23.40 18.04 -15.71
CA LYS A 82 24.69 18.76 -15.60
C LYS A 82 24.55 20.29 -15.56
N GLY A 83 23.38 20.82 -15.90
CA GLY A 83 23.12 22.26 -15.97
C GLY A 83 22.57 22.90 -14.68
N LYS A 84 22.61 22.21 -13.54
CA LYS A 84 22.21 22.75 -12.23
C LYS A 84 23.29 22.59 -11.19
#